data_AF-A0A9W9A5B1-F1
#
_entry.id   AF-A0A9W9A5B1-F1
#
_cell.length_a   1.000
_cell.length_b   1.000
_cell.length_c   1.000
_cell.angle_alpha   90.00
_cell.angle_beta   90.00
_cell.angle_gamma   90.00
#
_symmetry.space_group_name_H-M   'P 1'
#
loop_
_entity.id
_entity.type
_entity.pdbx_description
1 polymer ?
#
loop_
_entity_poly.entity_id
_entity_poly.type
_entity_poly.pdbx_seq_one_letter_code
_entity_poly.pdbx_strand_id
1 'polypeptide(L)'
;MLNILVQTCRLLILYQTFLSAREYFVRTGNDTNPRWFQEVHPHGLPILIQWGRETMAVAESILVQVLEMDYRLLGTSPDYIFNMIAFAASYVLGSKFLVLQTLGVELPGSSERLLSKCIARLHQCCYSPDSAARKCAVLISDMLTLWENKLATIFSLQLTGQPCAAGWYPQ
;
A
#
# COMPACT_ATOMS: atom_id res chain seq x y z
N MET A 1 9.38 19.22 2.68
CA MET A 1 9.99 18.07 3.40
C MET A 1 9.38 17.84 4.78
N LEU A 2 9.23 18.87 5.64
CA LEU A 2 8.63 18.70 6.98
C LEU A 2 7.20 18.11 6.93
N ASN A 3 6.39 18.50 5.95
CA ASN A 3 5.04 17.94 5.79
C ASN A 3 5.09 16.43 5.47
N ILE A 4 6.00 15.99 4.59
CA ILE A 4 6.22 14.56 4.29
C ILE A 4 6.59 13.79 5.57
N LEU A 5 7.46 14.35 6.41
CA LEU A 5 7.84 13.76 7.69
C LEU A 5 6.63 13.61 8.62
N VAL A 6 5.86 14.68 8.82
CA VAL A 6 4.67 14.66 9.69
C VAL A 6 3.63 13.67 9.19
N GLN A 7 3.34 13.68 7.89
CA GLN A 7 2.38 12.74 7.30
C GLN A 7 2.87 11.30 7.38
N THR A 8 4.18 11.06 7.22
CA THR A 8 4.71 9.70 7.33
C THR A 8 4.72 9.19 8.77
N CYS A 9 5.02 10.05 9.75
CA CYS A 9 4.85 9.69 11.16
C CYS A 9 3.39 9.33 11.47
N ARG A 10 2.42 10.11 10.94
CA ARG A 10 1.00 9.78 11.07
C ARG A 10 0.68 8.43 10.41
N LEU A 11 1.19 8.17 9.21
CA LEU A 11 1.04 6.91 8.49
C LEU A 11 1.59 5.73 9.30
N LEU A 12 2.77 5.88 9.91
CA LEU A 12 3.40 4.86 10.76
C LEU A 12 2.57 4.54 12.00
N ILE A 13 2.06 5.57 12.69
CA ILE A 13 1.20 5.39 13.86
C ILE A 13 -0.07 4.65 13.46
N LEU A 14 -0.73 5.07 12.39
CA LEU A 14 -1.95 4.41 11.89
C LEU A 14 -1.67 2.96 11.49
N TYR A 15 -0.57 2.71 10.78
CA TYR A 15 -0.15 1.35 10.41
C TYR A 15 0.10 0.47 11.64
N GLN A 16 0.81 0.99 12.65
CA GLN A 16 1.07 0.28 13.89
C GLN A 16 -0.24 -0.04 14.63
N THR A 17 -1.18 0.91 14.72
CA THR A 17 -2.49 0.65 15.35
C THR A 17 -3.27 -0.43 14.62
N PHE A 18 -3.21 -0.48 13.28
CA PHE A 18 -3.84 -1.52 12.48
C PHE A 18 -3.20 -2.89 12.71
N LEU A 19 -1.88 -2.96 12.80
CA LEU A 19 -1.16 -4.21 13.11
C LEU A 19 -1.47 -4.70 14.52
N SER A 20 -1.46 -3.82 15.52
CA SER A 20 -1.81 -4.18 16.89
C SER A 20 -3.26 -4.65 17.00
N ALA A 21 -4.19 -4.04 16.26
CA ALA A 21 -5.56 -4.53 16.18
C ALA A 21 -5.60 -5.94 15.59
N ARG A 22 -4.93 -6.17 14.45
CA ARG A 22 -4.84 -7.50 13.83
C ARG A 22 -4.25 -8.54 14.78
N GLU A 23 -3.15 -8.22 15.46
CA GLU A 23 -2.49 -9.14 16.40
C GLU A 23 -3.40 -9.52 17.56
N TYR A 24 -4.18 -8.57 18.10
CA TYR A 24 -5.18 -8.86 19.12
C TYR A 24 -6.22 -9.88 18.63
N PHE A 25 -6.70 -9.75 17.39
CA PHE A 25 -7.65 -10.69 16.80
C PHE A 25 -7.06 -12.08 16.57
N VAL A 26 -5.83 -12.14 16.06
CA VAL A 26 -5.07 -13.40 15.89
C VAL A 26 -4.96 -14.14 17.23
N ARG A 27 -4.57 -13.43 18.29
CA ARG A 27 -4.43 -14.00 19.65
C ARG A 27 -5.76 -14.46 20.25
N THR A 28 -6.89 -13.91 19.82
CA THR A 28 -8.22 -14.27 20.32
C THR A 28 -8.75 -15.55 19.63
N GLY A 29 -8.00 -16.13 18.69
CA GLY A 29 -8.31 -17.42 18.06
C GLY A 29 -9.31 -17.34 16.91
N ASN A 30 -9.60 -16.14 16.40
CA ASN A 30 -10.54 -15.93 15.28
C ASN A 30 -9.83 -15.85 13.91
N ASP A 31 -8.71 -16.57 13.77
CA ASP A 31 -7.81 -16.51 12.60
C ASP A 31 -8.44 -17.01 11.28
N THR A 32 -9.54 -17.76 11.37
CA THR A 32 -10.17 -18.40 10.22
C THR A 32 -10.98 -17.42 9.36
N ASN A 33 -11.33 -16.23 9.88
CA ASN A 33 -12.16 -15.30 9.11
C ASN A 33 -11.30 -14.35 8.24
N PRO A 34 -11.33 -14.47 6.90
CA PRO A 34 -10.62 -13.54 6.02
C PRO A 34 -11.11 -12.09 6.17
N ARG A 35 -12.33 -11.88 6.70
CA ARG A 35 -12.98 -10.58 6.92
C ARG A 35 -12.86 -10.07 8.37
N TRP A 36 -11.84 -10.49 9.11
CA TRP A 36 -11.57 -10.06 10.49
C TRP A 36 -11.75 -8.55 10.72
N PHE A 37 -11.40 -7.70 9.73
CA PHE A 37 -11.53 -6.24 9.85
C PHE A 37 -12.98 -5.74 9.91
N GLN A 38 -13.96 -6.55 9.47
CA GLN A 38 -15.39 -6.28 9.61
C GLN A 38 -15.93 -6.74 10.96
N GLU A 39 -15.20 -7.50 11.76
CA GLU A 39 -15.69 -7.97 13.06
C GLU A 39 -15.37 -6.95 14.17
N VAL A 40 -14.42 -6.05 13.90
CA VAL A 40 -13.91 -5.08 14.86
C VAL A 40 -14.83 -3.87 14.94
N HIS A 41 -15.80 -3.94 15.85
CA HIS A 41 -16.77 -2.88 16.11
C HIS A 41 -16.75 -2.39 17.55
N PRO A 42 -15.74 -1.62 17.98
CA PRO A 42 -15.80 -0.94 19.26
C PRO A 42 -17.02 -0.02 19.26
N HIS A 43 -17.96 -0.25 20.19
CA HIS A 43 -19.21 0.48 20.30
C HIS A 43 -20.09 0.49 19.02
N GLY A 44 -19.99 -0.56 18.18
CA GLY A 44 -20.77 -0.66 16.94
C GLY A 44 -20.22 0.16 15.77
N LEU A 45 -19.05 0.79 15.90
CA LEU A 45 -18.45 1.60 14.85
C LEU A 45 -17.40 0.81 14.05
N PRO A 46 -17.39 0.85 12.70
CA PRO A 46 -16.42 0.14 11.86
C PRO A 46 -15.08 0.89 11.81
N ILE A 47 -14.43 1.00 12.97
CA ILE A 47 -13.25 1.85 13.21
C ILE A 47 -12.08 1.47 12.30
N LEU A 48 -11.86 0.18 12.02
CA LEU A 48 -10.77 -0.25 11.14
C LEU A 48 -10.97 0.16 9.69
N ILE A 49 -12.21 0.17 9.20
CA ILE A 49 -12.51 0.64 7.84
C ILE A 49 -12.28 2.15 7.75
N GLN A 50 -12.70 2.89 8.78
CA GLN A 50 -12.44 4.33 8.84
C GLN A 50 -10.93 4.63 8.88
N TRP A 51 -10.17 3.97 9.74
CA TRP A 51 -8.73 4.12 9.82
C TRP A 51 -8.05 3.70 8.51
N GLY A 52 -8.48 2.61 7.88
CA GLY A 52 -7.96 2.20 6.57
C GLY A 52 -8.15 3.29 5.50
N ARG A 53 -9.34 3.91 5.45
CA ARG A 53 -9.60 5.04 4.53
C ARG A 53 -8.72 6.25 4.83
N GLU A 54 -8.59 6.63 6.09
CA GLU A 54 -7.73 7.75 6.49
C GLU A 54 -6.26 7.48 6.17
N THR A 55 -5.81 6.25 6.42
CA THR A 55 -4.42 5.83 6.16
C THR A 55 -4.12 5.83 4.67
N MET A 56 -5.05 5.36 3.84
CA MET A 56 -4.95 5.43 2.38
C MET A 56 -4.84 6.87 1.90
N ALA A 57 -5.71 7.76 2.40
CA ALA A 57 -5.68 9.18 2.03
C ALA A 57 -4.36 9.87 2.44
N VAL A 58 -3.81 9.54 3.61
CA VAL A 58 -2.50 10.03 4.05
C VAL A 58 -1.38 9.52 3.14
N ALA A 59 -1.39 8.23 2.79
CA ALA A 59 -0.39 7.64 1.91
C ALA A 59 -0.43 8.26 0.50
N GLU A 60 -1.61 8.44 -0.08
CA GLU A 60 -1.78 9.14 -1.37
C GLU A 60 -1.33 10.60 -1.28
N SER A 61 -1.64 11.31 -0.18
CA SER A 61 -1.17 12.68 0.02
C SER A 61 0.36 12.77 0.06
N ILE A 62 1.05 11.79 0.65
CA ILE A 62 2.52 11.76 0.65
C ILE A 62 3.05 11.63 -0.78
N LEU A 63 2.48 10.72 -1.56
CA LEU A 63 2.88 10.50 -2.96
C LEU A 63 2.60 11.75 -3.83
N VAL A 64 1.49 12.44 -3.62
CA VAL A 64 1.19 13.71 -4.31
C VAL A 64 2.22 14.79 -3.95
N GLN A 65 2.58 14.93 -2.68
CA GLN A 65 3.61 15.89 -2.25
C GLN A 65 4.98 15.62 -2.91
N VAL A 66 5.32 14.35 -3.17
CA VAL A 66 6.54 13.98 -3.91
C VAL A 66 6.50 14.47 -5.34
N LEU A 67 5.33 14.41 -6.00
CA LEU A 67 5.16 14.89 -7.37
C LEU A 67 5.22 16.41 -7.47
N GLU A 68 4.67 17.11 -6.48
CA GLU A 68 4.67 18.58 -6.41
C GLU A 68 6.06 19.16 -6.09
N MET A 69 6.94 18.37 -5.46
CA MET A 69 8.27 18.82 -5.08
C MET A 69 9.19 18.97 -6.30
N ASP A 70 10.08 19.95 -6.25
CA ASP A 70 11.17 20.07 -7.22
C ASP A 70 12.08 18.85 -7.12
N TYR A 71 12.29 18.19 -8.26
CA TYR A 71 13.13 17.01 -8.39
C TYR A 71 14.58 17.27 -7.98
N ARG A 72 15.07 18.51 -8.19
CA ARG A 72 16.44 18.90 -7.80
C ARG A 72 16.59 18.93 -6.28
N LEU A 73 15.58 19.47 -5.60
CA LEU A 73 15.55 19.53 -4.15
C LEU A 73 15.34 18.13 -3.56
N LEU A 74 14.45 17.33 -4.17
CA LEU A 74 14.18 15.96 -3.73
C LEU A 74 15.43 15.07 -3.85
N GLY A 75 16.23 15.22 -4.91
CA GLY A 75 17.48 14.44 -5.07
C GLY A 75 18.58 14.80 -4.06
N THR A 76 18.49 15.95 -3.38
CA THR A 76 19.39 16.31 -2.25
C THR A 76 18.84 15.89 -0.89
N SER A 77 17.66 15.27 -0.86
CA SER A 77 17.01 14.86 0.39
C SER A 77 17.73 13.67 1.02
N PRO A 78 17.71 13.56 2.36
CA PRO A 78 18.33 12.45 3.06
C PRO A 78 17.61 11.12 2.77
N ASP A 79 18.36 10.02 2.85
CA ASP A 79 17.90 8.68 2.47
C ASP A 79 16.60 8.23 3.14
N TYR A 80 16.36 8.64 4.38
CA TYR A 80 15.14 8.27 5.10
C TYR A 80 13.86 8.80 4.43
N ILE A 81 13.92 9.91 3.68
CA ILE A 81 12.77 10.42 2.93
C ILE A 81 12.37 9.42 1.84
N PHE A 82 13.34 8.81 1.16
CA PHE A 82 13.05 7.78 0.15
C PHE A 82 12.45 6.52 0.77
N ASN A 83 12.87 6.14 1.98
CA ASN A 83 12.25 5.05 2.73
C ASN A 83 10.79 5.38 3.11
N MET A 84 10.51 6.62 3.49
CA MET A 84 9.15 7.09 3.79
C MET A 84 8.24 7.06 2.56
N ILE A 85 8.76 7.47 1.41
CA ILE A 85 8.04 7.40 0.12
C ILE A 85 7.78 5.94 -0.26
N ALA A 86 8.80 5.08 -0.14
CA ALA A 86 8.66 3.65 -0.39
C ALA A 86 7.60 3.02 0.51
N PHE A 87 7.56 3.39 1.79
CA PHE A 87 6.56 2.91 2.73
C PHE A 87 5.13 3.36 2.34
N ALA A 88 4.95 4.63 1.97
CA ALA A 88 3.65 5.12 1.49
C ALA A 88 3.18 4.39 0.23
N ALA A 89 4.06 4.19 -0.75
CA ALA A 89 3.77 3.43 -1.96
C ALA A 89 3.43 1.96 -1.65
N SER A 90 4.20 1.34 -0.76
CA SER A 90 3.97 -0.04 -0.30
C SER A 90 2.63 -0.19 0.40
N TYR A 91 2.21 0.80 1.19
CA TYR A 91 0.91 0.78 1.86
C TYR A 91 -0.25 0.88 0.86
N VAL A 92 -0.14 1.76 -0.14
CA VAL A 92 -1.14 1.92 -1.20
C VAL A 92 -1.32 0.63 -2.00
N LEU A 93 -0.22 -0.02 -2.41
CA LEU A 93 -0.32 -1.31 -3.11
C LEU A 93 -0.76 -2.43 -2.16
N GLY A 94 -0.19 -2.50 -0.95
CA GLY A 94 -0.51 -3.53 0.03
C GLY A 94 -1.98 -3.54 0.43
N SER A 95 -2.60 -2.35 0.58
CA SER A 95 -4.04 -2.24 0.83
C SER A 95 -4.88 -2.74 -0.35
N LYS A 96 -4.49 -2.44 -1.59
CA LYS A 96 -5.12 -3.03 -2.79
C LYS A 96 -5.01 -4.56 -2.81
N PHE A 97 -3.81 -5.10 -2.54
CA PHE A 97 -3.59 -6.54 -2.46
C PHE A 97 -4.45 -7.20 -1.38
N LEU A 98 -4.55 -6.58 -0.21
CA LEU A 98 -5.37 -7.07 0.90
C LEU A 98 -6.86 -7.09 0.54
N VAL A 99 -7.38 -5.99 -0.03
CA VAL A 99 -8.78 -5.89 -0.46
C VAL A 99 -9.09 -6.93 -1.54
N LEU A 100 -8.22 -7.07 -2.54
CA LEU A 100 -8.39 -8.05 -3.60
C LEU A 100 -8.38 -9.49 -3.04
N GLN A 101 -7.51 -9.79 -2.09
CA GLN A 101 -7.41 -11.12 -1.49
C GLN A 101 -8.58 -11.45 -0.56
N THR A 102 -9.06 -10.48 0.23
CA THR A 102 -10.15 -10.72 1.17
C THR A 102 -11.53 -10.65 0.53
N LEU A 103 -11.75 -9.64 -0.31
CA LEU A 103 -13.08 -9.34 -0.86
C LEU A 103 -13.24 -9.80 -2.31
N GLY A 104 -12.16 -10.16 -3.00
CA GLY A 104 -12.20 -10.56 -4.41
C GLY A 104 -12.53 -9.42 -5.36
N VAL A 105 -12.55 -8.17 -4.87
CA VAL A 105 -12.85 -6.98 -5.66
C VAL A 105 -11.62 -6.11 -5.78
N GLU A 106 -11.46 -5.49 -6.93
CA GLU A 106 -10.44 -4.47 -7.12
C GLU A 106 -10.87 -3.18 -6.41
N LEU A 107 -9.94 -2.58 -5.65
CA LEU A 107 -10.18 -1.28 -5.04
C LEU A 107 -10.08 -0.19 -6.14
N PRO A 108 -11.18 0.49 -6.49
CA PRO A 108 -11.17 1.48 -7.55
C PRO A 108 -10.36 2.71 -7.12
N GLY A 109 -9.54 3.23 -8.04
CA GLY A 109 -8.77 4.45 -7.76
C GLY A 109 -7.67 4.73 -8.77
N SER A 110 -7.12 5.95 -8.73
CA SER A 110 -6.03 6.39 -9.61
C SER A 110 -4.64 6.06 -9.05
N SER A 111 -4.54 5.13 -8.10
CA SER A 111 -3.29 4.86 -7.38
C SER A 111 -2.19 4.31 -8.30
N GLU A 112 -2.52 3.52 -9.32
CA GLU A 112 -1.52 3.01 -10.30
C GLU A 112 -0.91 4.14 -11.11
N ARG A 113 -1.73 5.09 -11.58
CA ARG A 113 -1.27 6.29 -12.28
C ARG A 113 -0.47 7.21 -11.36
N LEU A 114 -0.82 7.26 -10.08
CA LEU A 114 -0.06 8.03 -9.08
C LEU A 114 1.33 7.41 -8.87
N LEU A 115 1.39 6.09 -8.68
CA LEU A 115 2.63 5.34 -8.50
C LEU A 115 3.54 5.41 -9.73
N SER A 116 3.00 5.27 -10.95
CA SER A 116 3.81 5.39 -12.18
C SER A 116 4.42 6.79 -12.35
N LYS A 117 3.65 7.85 -12.02
CA LYS A 117 4.19 9.22 -11.97
C LYS A 117 5.27 9.36 -10.90
N CYS A 118 5.09 8.77 -9.71
CA CYS A 118 6.08 8.81 -8.64
C CYS A 118 7.38 8.10 -9.06
N ILE A 119 7.29 6.94 -9.70
CA ILE A 119 8.45 6.22 -10.26
C ILE A 119 9.21 7.11 -11.24
N ALA A 120 8.50 7.71 -12.21
CA ALA A 120 9.12 8.63 -13.17
C ALA A 120 9.80 9.82 -12.48
N ARG A 121 9.18 10.37 -11.43
CA ARG A 121 9.74 11.47 -10.65
C ARG A 121 10.98 11.06 -9.86
N LEU A 122 10.98 9.87 -9.25
CA LEU A 122 12.13 9.34 -8.53
C LEU A 122 13.32 9.08 -9.47
N HIS A 123 13.07 8.60 -10.69
CA HIS A 123 14.11 8.47 -11.71
C HIS A 123 14.74 9.81 -12.10
N GLN A 124 13.97 10.90 -12.15
CA GLN A 124 14.49 12.25 -12.41
C GLN A 124 15.38 12.78 -11.27
N CYS A 125 15.23 12.26 -10.06
CA CYS A 125 16.01 12.65 -8.88
C CYS A 125 17.31 11.85 -8.72
N CYS A 126 17.55 10.84 -9.56
CA CYS A 126 18.69 9.93 -9.45
C CYS A 126 19.97 10.59 -9.97
N TYR A 127 20.89 10.94 -9.07
CA TYR A 127 22.23 11.44 -9.43
C TYR A 127 23.29 10.35 -9.56
N SER A 128 23.02 9.14 -9.03
CA SER A 128 23.97 8.02 -9.01
C SER A 128 23.23 6.68 -9.15
N PRO A 129 23.85 5.66 -9.77
CA PRO A 129 23.28 4.31 -9.84
C PRO A 129 23.05 3.65 -8.47
N ASP A 130 23.72 4.09 -7.40
CA ASP A 130 23.52 3.57 -6.03
C ASP A 130 22.66 4.50 -5.15
N SER A 131 22.05 5.54 -5.74
CA SER A 131 21.23 6.49 -4.98
C SER A 131 19.98 5.85 -4.36
N ALA A 132 19.61 6.30 -3.16
CA ALA A 132 18.40 5.85 -2.48
C ALA A 132 17.12 6.09 -3.31
N ALA A 133 17.10 7.18 -4.09
CA ALA A 133 16.04 7.48 -5.06
C ALA A 133 15.84 6.35 -6.08
N ARG A 134 16.93 5.80 -6.63
CA ARG A 134 16.86 4.70 -7.60
C ARG A 134 16.38 3.41 -6.96
N LYS A 135 16.89 3.06 -5.77
CA LYS A 135 16.44 1.88 -5.02
C LYS A 135 14.95 1.96 -4.70
N CYS A 136 14.47 3.14 -4.30
CA CYS A 136 13.05 3.42 -4.08
C CYS A 136 12.23 3.26 -5.38
N ALA A 137 12.68 3.83 -6.49
CA ALA A 137 12.01 3.71 -7.78
C ALA A 137 11.88 2.25 -8.25
N VAL A 138 12.97 1.47 -8.14
CA VAL A 138 13.00 0.05 -8.50
C VAL A 138 12.03 -0.74 -7.64
N LEU A 139 12.07 -0.55 -6.31
CA LEU A 139 11.16 -1.25 -5.39
C LEU A 139 9.69 -0.98 -5.73
N ILE A 140 9.32 0.29 -5.96
CA ILE A 140 7.93 0.64 -6.28
C ILE A 140 7.52 0.08 -7.66
N SER A 141 8.44 0.09 -8.63
CA SER A 141 8.22 -0.52 -9.94
C SER A 141 7.98 -2.03 -9.84
N ASP A 142 8.80 -2.74 -9.05
CA ASP A 142 8.65 -4.18 -8.85
C ASP A 142 7.32 -4.51 -8.16
N MET A 143 6.91 -3.73 -7.15
CA MET A 143 5.61 -3.91 -6.51
C MET A 143 4.44 -3.65 -7.47
N LEU A 144 4.57 -2.66 -8.36
CA LEU A 144 3.54 -2.34 -9.35
C LEU A 144 3.42 -3.45 -10.41
N THR A 145 4.54 -3.97 -10.91
CA THR A 145 4.52 -5.09 -11.87
C THR A 145 3.95 -6.36 -11.24
N LEU A 146 4.25 -6.64 -9.96
CA LEU A 146 3.61 -7.75 -9.22
C LEU A 146 2.09 -7.57 -9.13
N TRP A 147 1.61 -6.34 -8.93
CA TRP A 147 0.18 -6.04 -8.91
C TRP A 147 -0.48 -6.27 -10.27
N GLU A 148 0.11 -5.74 -11.34
CA GLU A 148 -0.38 -5.92 -12.72
C GLU A 148 -0.42 -7.40 -13.12
N ASN A 149 0.63 -8.16 -12.78
CA ASN A 149 0.67 -9.61 -13.02
C ASN A 149 -0.42 -10.36 -12.25
N LYS A 150 -0.70 -9.98 -11.00
CA LYS A 150 -1.77 -10.59 -10.21
C LYS A 150 -3.14 -10.27 -10.80
N LEU A 151 -3.37 -9.03 -11.22
CA LEU A 151 -4.60 -8.64 -11.91
C LEU A 151 -4.79 -9.43 -13.21
N ALA A 152 -3.76 -9.51 -14.06
CA ALA A 152 -3.82 -10.28 -15.30
C ALA A 152 -4.14 -11.77 -15.04
N THR A 153 -3.55 -12.34 -13.98
CA THR A 153 -3.85 -13.72 -13.56
C THR A 153 -5.31 -13.90 -13.15
N ILE A 154 -5.89 -12.96 -12.39
CA ILE A 154 -7.30 -13.03 -11.97
C ILE A 154 -8.26 -12.83 -13.15
N PHE A 155 -7.99 -11.86 -14.02
CA PHE A 155 -8.81 -11.60 -15.20
C PHE A 155 -8.78 -12.77 -16.20
N SER A 156 -7.61 -13.38 -16.40
CA SER A 156 -7.50 -14.59 -17.24
C SER A 156 -8.26 -15.77 -16.67
N LEU A 157 -8.27 -15.97 -15.35
CA LEU A 157 -9.07 -17.00 -14.67
C LEU A 157 -10.59 -16.73 -14.78
N GLN A 158 -11.02 -15.46 -14.79
CA GLN A 158 -12.42 -15.11 -14.99
C GLN A 158 -12.89 -15.37 -16.44
N LEU A 159 -12.01 -15.18 -17.43
CA LEU A 159 -12.31 -15.41 -18.85
C LEU A 159 -12.37 -16.91 -19.21
N THR A 160 -11.69 -17.78 -18.46
CA THR A 160 -11.71 -19.24 -18.68
C THR A 160 -12.87 -19.97 -18.00
N GLY A 161 -13.75 -19.26 -17.28
CA GLY A 161 -15.00 -19.84 -16.75
C GLY A 161 -14.81 -20.96 -15.72
N GLN A 162 -13.67 -21.04 -15.03
CA GLN A 162 -13.50 -21.99 -13.93
C GLN A 162 -14.00 -21.38 -12.61
N PRO A 163 -14.96 -22.01 -11.90
CA PRO A 163 -15.32 -21.58 -10.56
C PRO A 163 -14.13 -21.83 -9.63
N CYS A 164 -13.75 -20.80 -8.88
CA CYS A 164 -12.72 -20.88 -7.85
C CYS A 164 -13.04 -22.03 -6.89
N ALA A 165 -12.25 -23.10 -6.93
CA ALA A 165 -12.19 -24.06 -5.84
C ALA A 165 -11.62 -23.33 -4.61
N ALA A 166 -12.51 -22.86 -3.74
CA ALA A 166 -12.18 -22.56 -2.36
C ALA A 166 -11.71 -23.85 -1.70
N GLY A 167 -10.39 -24.02 -1.55
CA GLY A 167 -9.84 -25.26 -1.03
C GLY A 167 -8.32 -25.26 -0.94
N TRP A 168 -7.77 -24.35 -0.13
CA TRP A 168 -6.41 -24.50 0.40
C TRP A 168 -6.47 -24.50 1.92
N TYR A 169 -6.80 -25.65 2.49
CA TYR A 169 -6.38 -26.05 3.84
C TYR A 169 -5.78 -27.45 3.73
N PRO A 170 -4.49 -27.66 4.04
CA PRO A 170 -3.98 -29.00 4.29
C PRO A 170 -4.52 -29.48 5.65
N GLN A 171 -5.07 -30.70 5.67
CA GLN A 171 -5.34 -31.46 6.89
C GLN A 171 -4.03 -31.90 7.55
#